data_AF-A0A2V8UM94-F1
#
_entry.id   AF-A0A2V8UM94-F1
#
_cell.length_a   1.000
_cell.length_b   1.000
_cell.length_c   1.000
_cell.angle_alpha   90.00
_cell.angle_beta   90.00
_cell.angle_gamma   90.00
#
_symmetry.space_group_name_H-M   'P 1'
#
loop_
_entity.id
_entity.type
_entity.pdbx_description
1 polymer ?
#
loop_
_entity_poly.entity_id
_entity_poly.type
_entity_poly.pdbx_seq_one_letter_code
_entity_poly.pdbx_strand_id
1 'polypeptide(L)'
;MLVALSSGALAGLLLFAVQHFTVVPLIESAEAYENAAHQTAGEAQDHEGWQPADGWQRTSFTALATVLSGIGFGALLFGSLAVAGRTVDARRGALWGLAAFACFGLAPALGLPPQPPGVAVADLYARQLWWAGTALATTIGLWLLASRGRSWPLRIGGVVCLSLPHLIGAPIATGHNAVPTQLIREFIVASLATTGMFWLLLGTIGGFISSRDEARRA
;
A
#
# COMPACT_ATOMS: atom_id res chain seq x y z
N MET A 1 6.16 -13.33 -17.10
CA MET A 1 6.54 -11.91 -17.27
C MET A 1 5.40 -11.07 -17.84
N LEU A 2 4.76 -11.47 -18.95
CA LEU A 2 3.68 -10.69 -19.58
C LEU A 2 2.49 -10.43 -18.65
N VAL A 3 2.01 -11.43 -17.90
CA VAL A 3 0.93 -11.26 -16.90
C VAL A 3 1.25 -10.14 -15.90
N ALA A 4 2.45 -10.17 -15.31
CA ALA A 4 2.89 -9.18 -14.33
C ALA A 4 3.00 -7.77 -14.92
N LEU A 5 3.61 -7.64 -16.10
CA LEU A 5 3.75 -6.35 -16.79
C LEU A 5 2.38 -5.75 -17.14
N SER A 6 1.51 -6.52 -17.80
CA SER A 6 0.22 -6.02 -18.29
C SER A 6 -0.75 -5.71 -17.14
N SER A 7 -0.85 -6.61 -16.15
CA SER A 7 -1.73 -6.37 -15.00
C SER A 7 -1.22 -5.25 -14.11
N GLY A 8 0.10 -5.20 -13.87
CA GLY A 8 0.74 -4.15 -13.08
C GLY A 8 0.59 -2.77 -13.69
N ALA A 9 0.84 -2.64 -15.00
CA ALA A 9 0.68 -1.38 -15.71
C ALA A 9 -0.78 -0.90 -15.70
N LEU A 10 -1.74 -1.79 -16.01
CA LEU A 10 -3.16 -1.43 -16.03
C LEU A 10 -3.68 -1.07 -14.63
N ALA A 11 -3.36 -1.86 -13.61
CA ALA A 11 -3.76 -1.58 -12.24
C ALA A 11 -3.11 -0.28 -11.71
N GLY A 12 -1.85 -0.02 -12.06
CA GLY A 12 -1.16 1.23 -11.72
C GLY A 12 -1.79 2.45 -12.40
N LEU A 13 -2.19 2.34 -13.67
CA LEU A 13 -2.83 3.43 -14.41
C LEU A 13 -4.23 3.74 -13.85
N LEU A 14 -5.00 2.71 -13.51
CA LEU A 14 -6.29 2.86 -12.83
C LEU A 14 -6.13 3.46 -11.42
N LEU A 15 -5.12 3.03 -10.66
CA LEU A 15 -4.80 3.61 -9.36
C LEU A 15 -4.47 5.09 -9.48
N PHE A 16 -3.61 5.46 -10.43
CA PHE A 16 -3.25 6.86 -10.70
C PHE A 16 -4.50 7.70 -10.99
N ALA A 17 -5.36 7.23 -11.90
CA ALA A 17 -6.59 7.94 -12.27
C ALA A 17 -7.47 8.20 -11.04
N VAL A 18 -7.68 7.20 -10.19
CA VAL A 18 -8.48 7.37 -8.97
C VAL A 18 -7.79 8.30 -7.97
N GLN A 19 -6.49 8.11 -7.71
CA GLN A 19 -5.73 8.95 -6.80
C GLN A 19 -5.76 10.43 -7.20
N HIS A 20 -5.74 10.73 -8.49
CA HIS A 20 -5.81 12.10 -9.00
C HIS A 20 -7.08 12.84 -8.55
N PHE A 21 -8.20 12.13 -8.42
CA PHE A 21 -9.47 12.74 -7.99
C PHE A 21 -9.77 12.56 -6.50
N THR A 22 -9.07 11.66 -5.80
CA THR A 22 -9.36 11.36 -4.39
C THR A 22 -8.25 11.78 -3.44
N VAL A 23 -7.01 11.35 -3.68
CA VAL A 23 -5.89 11.53 -2.74
C VAL A 23 -5.16 12.84 -3.01
N VAL A 24 -4.99 13.22 -4.28
CA VAL A 24 -4.24 14.44 -4.65
C VAL A 24 -4.88 15.71 -4.07
N PRO A 25 -6.20 15.95 -4.14
CA PRO A 25 -6.80 17.14 -3.52
C PRO A 25 -6.59 17.20 -2.00
N LEU A 26 -6.57 16.04 -1.34
CA LEU A 26 -6.32 15.95 0.10
C LEU A 26 -4.85 16.28 0.43
N ILE A 27 -3.90 15.89 -0.43
CA ILE A 27 -2.50 16.27 -0.30
C ILE A 27 -2.34 17.79 -0.45
N GLU A 28 -2.88 18.37 -1.52
CA GLU A 28 -2.79 19.82 -1.78
C GLU A 28 -3.39 20.64 -0.62
N SER A 29 -4.54 20.21 -0.09
CA SER A 29 -5.15 20.86 1.07
C SER A 29 -4.29 20.73 2.34
N ALA A 30 -3.63 19.59 2.57
CA ALA A 30 -2.73 19.40 3.70
C ALA A 30 -1.46 20.25 3.59
N GLU A 31 -0.87 20.33 2.39
CA GLU A 31 0.28 21.20 2.08
C GLU A 31 -0.06 22.68 2.36
N ALA A 32 -1.28 23.12 2.07
CA ALA A 32 -1.73 24.49 2.40
C ALA A 32 -1.73 24.76 3.92
N TYR A 33 -2.17 23.80 4.74
CA TYR A 33 -2.14 23.93 6.21
C TYR A 33 -0.71 23.91 6.76
N GLU A 34 0.13 23.02 6.25
CA GLU A 34 1.55 22.91 6.64
C GLU A 34 2.31 24.21 6.32
N ASN A 35 2.14 24.74 5.11
CA ASN A 35 2.76 26.00 4.69
C ASN A 35 2.30 27.18 5.54
N ALA A 36 1.01 27.26 5.89
CA ALA A 36 0.51 28.30 6.79
C ALA A 36 1.13 28.18 8.20
N ALA A 37 1.28 26.96 8.72
CA ALA A 37 1.92 26.72 10.01
C ALA A 37 3.39 27.18 10.03
N HIS A 38 4.18 26.85 8.99
CA HIS A 38 5.58 27.29 8.88
C HIS A 38 5.73 28.81 8.80
N GLN A 39 4.85 29.49 8.04
CA GLN A 39 4.83 30.96 7.98
C GLN A 39 4.58 31.58 9.36
N THR A 40 3.71 30.95 10.15
CA THR A 40 3.37 31.43 11.51
C THR A 40 4.51 31.16 12.51
N ALA A 41 5.24 30.05 12.33
CA ALA A 41 6.36 29.66 13.18
C ALA A 41 7.66 30.43 12.88
N GLY A 42 7.73 31.16 11.76
CA GLY A 42 8.95 31.86 11.33
C GLY A 42 10.10 30.92 10.95
N GLU A 43 9.79 29.66 10.67
CA GLU A 43 10.75 28.65 10.23
C GLU A 43 11.07 28.86 8.75
N ALA A 44 12.36 29.03 8.42
CA ALA A 44 12.80 29.00 7.03
C ALA A 44 12.54 27.59 6.46
N GLN A 45 12.02 27.51 5.23
CA GLN A 45 11.79 26.26 4.52
C GLN A 45 13.13 25.55 4.21
N ASP A 46 13.74 24.89 5.19
CA ASP A 46 15.07 24.25 5.06
C ASP A 46 14.99 22.78 4.61
N HIS A 47 14.00 22.45 3.79
CA HIS A 47 13.74 21.11 3.28
C HIS A 47 13.59 21.09 1.75
N GLU A 48 14.50 21.73 1.01
CA GLU A 48 14.50 21.62 -0.45
C GLU A 48 15.30 20.39 -0.93
N GLY A 49 14.74 19.20 -0.69
CA GLY A 49 14.98 18.08 -1.59
C GLY A 49 14.30 18.36 -2.93
N TRP A 50 14.90 17.95 -4.05
CA TRP A 50 14.28 18.15 -5.35
C TRP A 50 12.87 17.53 -5.38
N GLN A 51 11.87 18.32 -5.78
CA GLN A 51 10.52 17.87 -6.04
C GLN A 51 10.07 18.30 -7.45
N PRO A 52 9.24 17.50 -8.14
CA PRO A 52 8.63 17.92 -9.40
C PRO A 52 7.84 19.22 -9.21
N ALA A 53 7.94 20.15 -10.16
CA ALA A 53 7.10 21.34 -10.14
C ALA A 53 5.61 20.97 -10.29
N ASP A 54 4.73 21.81 -9.74
CA ASP A 54 3.29 21.61 -9.82
C ASP A 54 2.76 21.58 -11.26
N GLY A 55 1.55 21.06 -11.42
CA GLY A 55 0.90 20.90 -12.71
C GLY A 55 1.40 19.67 -13.47
N TRP A 56 1.88 19.86 -14.70
CA TRP A 56 2.15 18.74 -15.62
C TRP A 56 3.33 17.87 -15.18
N GLN A 57 4.37 18.46 -14.60
CA GLN A 57 5.55 17.72 -14.17
C GLN A 57 5.20 16.77 -13.02
N ARG A 58 4.63 17.29 -11.92
CA ARG A 58 4.14 16.46 -10.80
C ARG A 58 3.18 15.36 -11.28
N THR A 59 2.18 15.71 -12.07
CA THR A 59 1.19 14.74 -12.59
C THR A 59 1.85 13.61 -13.39
N SER A 60 2.78 13.94 -14.29
CA SER A 60 3.47 12.95 -15.14
C SER A 60 4.40 12.04 -14.34
N PHE A 61 5.16 12.60 -13.40
CA PHE A 61 6.04 11.81 -12.52
C PHE A 61 5.23 10.92 -11.58
N THR A 62 4.10 11.40 -11.04
CA THR A 62 3.19 10.57 -10.24
C THR A 62 2.60 9.44 -11.08
N ALA A 63 2.11 9.71 -12.29
CA ALA A 63 1.58 8.67 -13.18
C ALA A 63 2.64 7.59 -13.47
N LEU A 64 3.85 8.01 -13.82
CA LEU A 64 4.96 7.11 -14.11
C LEU A 64 5.34 6.28 -12.88
N ALA A 65 5.49 6.92 -11.72
CA ALA A 65 5.82 6.24 -10.47
C ALA A 65 4.75 5.19 -10.11
N THR A 66 3.47 5.55 -10.18
CA THR A 66 2.37 4.63 -9.86
C THR A 66 2.31 3.45 -10.82
N VAL A 67 2.54 3.65 -12.12
CA VAL A 67 2.59 2.56 -13.12
C VAL A 67 3.79 1.64 -12.87
N LEU A 68 4.98 2.19 -12.63
CA LEU A 68 6.18 1.40 -12.36
C LEU A 68 6.08 0.62 -11.04
N SER A 69 5.54 1.23 -9.98
CA SER A 69 5.22 0.53 -8.73
C SER A 69 4.20 -0.58 -8.98
N GLY A 70 3.17 -0.31 -9.79
CA GLY A 70 2.18 -1.32 -10.20
C GLY A 70 2.83 -2.53 -10.87
N ILE A 71 3.74 -2.30 -11.82
CA ILE A 71 4.53 -3.34 -12.47
C ILE A 71 5.39 -4.11 -11.46
N GLY A 72 6.09 -3.41 -10.56
CA GLY A 72 6.91 -4.02 -9.52
C GLY A 72 6.12 -4.94 -8.60
N PHE A 73 4.99 -4.49 -8.07
CA PHE A 73 4.11 -5.31 -7.24
C PHE A 73 3.48 -6.46 -8.02
N GLY A 74 3.12 -6.26 -9.29
CA GLY A 74 2.67 -7.32 -10.18
C GLY A 74 3.73 -8.42 -10.36
N ALA A 75 4.99 -8.02 -10.52
CA ALA A 75 6.11 -8.96 -10.63
C ALA A 75 6.33 -9.75 -9.33
N LEU A 76 6.24 -9.10 -8.16
CA LEU A 76 6.33 -9.78 -6.87
C LEU A 76 5.18 -10.77 -6.66
N LEU A 77 3.94 -10.35 -6.93
CA LEU A 77 2.75 -11.17 -6.71
C LEU A 77 2.71 -12.38 -7.66
N PHE A 78 2.79 -12.16 -8.96
CA PHE A 78 2.69 -13.25 -9.93
C PHE A 78 4.00 -14.04 -10.06
N GLY A 79 5.15 -13.42 -9.76
CA GLY A 79 6.43 -14.13 -9.67
C GLY A 79 6.45 -15.14 -8.53
N SER A 80 5.99 -14.76 -7.34
CA SER A 80 5.89 -15.69 -6.21
C SER A 80 4.89 -16.83 -6.47
N LEU A 81 3.76 -16.55 -7.12
CA LEU A 81 2.78 -17.57 -7.52
C LEU A 81 3.34 -18.54 -8.57
N ALA A 82 4.12 -18.03 -9.54
CA ALA A 82 4.78 -18.85 -10.55
C ALA A 82 5.84 -19.77 -9.94
N VAL A 83 6.68 -19.26 -9.03
CA VAL A 83 7.67 -20.07 -8.29
C VAL A 83 6.98 -21.14 -7.45
N ALA A 84 5.82 -20.82 -6.86
CA ALA A 84 5.02 -21.78 -6.11
C ALA A 84 4.23 -22.78 -7.00
N GLY A 85 4.36 -22.71 -8.33
CA GLY A 85 3.65 -23.60 -9.27
C GLY A 85 2.13 -23.48 -9.22
N ARG A 86 1.60 -22.31 -8.84
CA ARG A 86 0.16 -22.10 -8.66
C ARG A 86 -0.48 -21.50 -9.91
N THR A 87 -1.48 -22.18 -10.46
CA THR A 87 -2.37 -21.59 -11.48
C THR A 87 -3.42 -20.71 -10.80
N VAL A 88 -3.70 -19.58 -11.45
CA VAL A 88 -4.50 -18.51 -10.87
C VAL A 88 -5.55 -18.07 -11.89
N ASP A 89 -6.81 -18.13 -11.48
CA ASP A 89 -7.93 -17.51 -12.20
C ASP A 89 -8.24 -16.13 -11.59
N ALA A 90 -9.20 -15.40 -12.16
CA ALA A 90 -9.59 -14.08 -11.68
C ALA A 90 -9.99 -14.07 -10.18
N ARG A 91 -10.72 -15.10 -9.73
CA ARG A 91 -11.19 -15.20 -8.34
C ARG A 91 -10.03 -15.45 -7.36
N ARG A 92 -9.16 -16.41 -7.66
CA ARG A 92 -7.97 -16.68 -6.85
C ARG A 92 -7.01 -15.51 -6.89
N GLY A 93 -6.89 -14.85 -8.03
CA GLY A 93 -6.11 -13.63 -8.19
C GLY A 93 -6.61 -12.52 -7.27
N ALA A 94 -7.93 -12.29 -7.23
CA ALA A 94 -8.54 -11.34 -6.29
C ALA A 94 -8.21 -11.68 -4.82
N LEU A 95 -8.29 -12.96 -4.44
CA LEU A 95 -7.95 -13.41 -3.08
C LEU A 95 -6.46 -13.19 -2.74
N TRP A 96 -5.55 -13.46 -3.68
CA TRP A 96 -4.13 -13.18 -3.52
C TRP A 96 -3.84 -11.68 -3.43
N GLY A 97 -4.54 -10.88 -4.24
CA GLY A 97 -4.52 -9.41 -4.15
C GLY A 97 -4.96 -8.92 -2.77
N LEU A 98 -6.11 -9.39 -2.27
CA LEU A 98 -6.60 -9.05 -0.93
C LEU A 98 -5.66 -9.52 0.19
N ALA A 99 -5.02 -10.67 0.04
CA ALA A 99 -4.00 -11.13 0.99
C ALA A 99 -2.77 -10.20 0.98
N ALA A 100 -2.31 -9.78 -0.20
CA ALA A 100 -1.21 -8.82 -0.30
C ALA A 100 -1.59 -7.44 0.25
N PHE A 101 -2.82 -6.97 0.02
CA PHE A 101 -3.36 -5.77 0.67
C PHE A 101 -3.35 -5.91 2.19
N ALA A 102 -3.78 -7.07 2.72
CA ALA A 102 -3.76 -7.32 4.15
C ALA A 102 -2.33 -7.21 4.72
N CYS A 103 -1.34 -7.78 4.04
CA CYS A 103 0.06 -7.74 4.46
C CYS A 103 0.71 -6.37 4.37
N PHE A 104 0.57 -5.67 3.23
CA PHE A 104 1.36 -4.47 2.94
C PHE A 104 0.60 -3.16 3.17
N GLY A 105 -0.73 -3.21 3.25
CA GLY A 105 -1.59 -2.04 3.41
C GLY A 105 -2.35 -2.06 4.73
N LEU A 106 -3.30 -2.99 4.88
CA LEU A 106 -4.29 -2.97 5.96
C LEU A 106 -3.65 -3.18 7.33
N ALA A 107 -2.91 -4.27 7.55
CA ALA A 107 -2.35 -4.57 8.87
C ALA A 107 -1.38 -3.48 9.33
N PRO A 108 -0.40 -3.01 8.51
CA PRO A 108 0.41 -1.87 8.91
C PRO A 108 -0.41 -0.61 9.20
N ALA A 109 -1.45 -0.31 8.40
CA ALA A 109 -2.27 0.87 8.61
C ALA A 109 -3.08 0.87 9.91
N LEU A 110 -3.32 -0.29 10.55
CA LEU A 110 -3.98 -0.35 11.86
C LEU A 110 -3.14 0.27 12.98
N GLY A 111 -1.81 0.28 12.85
CA GLY A 111 -0.91 0.92 13.81
C GLY A 111 -0.29 2.21 13.28
N LEU A 112 0.13 2.23 12.02
CA LEU A 112 0.69 3.40 11.33
C LEU A 112 -0.16 3.74 10.10
N PRO A 113 -1.33 4.41 10.29
CA PRO A 113 -2.17 4.79 9.16
C PRO A 113 -1.44 5.78 8.23
N PRO A 114 -1.83 5.85 6.94
CA PRO A 114 -1.30 6.85 6.00
C PRO A 114 -1.47 8.26 6.55
N GLN A 115 -0.42 9.07 6.45
CA GLN A 115 -0.38 10.41 7.01
C GLN A 115 -0.17 11.42 5.88
N PRO A 116 -1.04 12.44 5.74
CA PRO A 116 -0.80 13.54 4.81
C PRO A 116 0.37 14.42 5.30
N PRO A 117 0.90 15.31 4.44
CA PRO A 117 1.85 16.35 4.85
C PRO A 117 1.34 17.17 6.05
N GLY A 118 2.24 17.74 6.86
CA GLY A 118 1.86 18.52 8.05
C GLY A 118 1.33 17.73 9.26
N VAL A 119 1.33 16.40 9.21
CA VAL A 119 1.05 15.54 10.38
C VAL A 119 2.35 15.16 11.07
N ALA A 120 2.38 15.24 12.40
CA ALA A 120 3.54 14.83 13.18
C ALA A 120 3.83 13.33 12.95
N VAL A 121 5.08 13.03 12.59
CA VAL A 121 5.54 11.67 12.30
C VAL A 121 6.51 11.18 13.38
N ALA A 122 6.43 9.90 13.73
CA ALA A 122 7.46 9.24 14.52
C ALA A 122 8.76 9.07 13.72
N ASP A 123 9.84 8.70 14.41
CA ASP A 123 11.13 8.40 13.78
C ASP A 123 10.99 7.48 12.56
N LEU A 124 11.66 7.86 11.46
CA LEU A 124 11.54 7.18 10.17
C LEU A 124 12.01 5.73 10.25
N TYR A 125 13.15 5.48 10.92
CA TYR A 125 13.71 4.14 11.03
C TYR A 125 12.80 3.22 11.84
N ALA A 126 12.29 3.70 12.98
CA ALA A 126 11.34 2.96 13.80
C ALA A 126 10.06 2.59 13.02
N ARG A 127 9.52 3.53 12.21
CA ARG A 127 8.34 3.27 11.36
C ARG A 127 8.62 2.23 10.29
N GLN A 128 9.76 2.29 9.62
CA GLN A 128 10.16 1.33 8.60
C GLN A 128 10.32 -0.07 9.18
N LEU A 129 10.99 -0.19 10.34
CA LEU A 129 11.17 -1.46 11.03
C LEU A 129 9.82 -2.04 11.48
N TRP A 130 8.95 -1.22 12.07
CA TRP A 130 7.63 -1.66 12.51
C TRP A 130 6.74 -2.06 11.33
N TRP A 131 6.77 -1.29 10.22
CA TRP A 131 6.02 -1.62 9.00
C TRP A 131 6.48 -2.96 8.42
N ALA A 132 7.79 -3.16 8.27
CA ALA A 132 8.35 -4.39 7.73
C ALA A 132 8.05 -5.59 8.64
N GLY A 133 8.20 -5.41 9.96
CA GLY A 133 7.84 -6.42 10.96
C GLY A 133 6.36 -6.81 10.90
N THR A 134 5.47 -5.83 10.78
CA THR A 134 4.02 -6.07 10.64
C THR A 134 3.67 -6.79 9.35
N ALA A 135 4.26 -6.39 8.23
CA ALA A 135 4.05 -7.03 6.94
C ALA A 135 4.53 -8.49 6.93
N LEU A 136 5.71 -8.74 7.50
CA LEU A 136 6.27 -10.09 7.62
C LEU A 136 5.43 -10.97 8.55
N ALA A 137 5.09 -10.47 9.73
CA ALA A 137 4.26 -11.19 10.70
C ALA A 137 2.86 -11.50 10.12
N THR A 138 2.27 -10.56 9.37
CA THR A 138 1.00 -10.76 8.68
C THR A 138 1.10 -11.83 7.60
N THR A 139 2.17 -11.81 6.81
CA THR A 139 2.44 -12.81 5.76
C THR A 139 2.57 -14.21 6.36
N ILE A 140 3.37 -14.37 7.43
CA ILE A 140 3.55 -15.63 8.14
C ILE A 140 2.22 -16.08 8.78
N GLY A 141 1.50 -15.16 9.40
CA GLY A 141 0.21 -15.43 10.05
C GLY A 141 -0.83 -15.96 9.06
N LEU A 142 -1.02 -15.27 7.94
CA LEU A 142 -1.92 -15.71 6.87
C LEU A 142 -1.48 -17.04 6.26
N TRP A 143 -0.17 -17.25 6.06
CA TRP A 143 0.35 -18.53 5.55
C TRP A 143 0.05 -19.70 6.51
N LEU A 144 0.24 -19.51 7.81
CA LEU A 144 -0.06 -20.52 8.83
C LEU A 144 -1.57 -20.82 8.92
N LEU A 145 -2.42 -19.82 8.73
CA LEU A 145 -3.87 -19.96 8.81
C LEU A 145 -4.50 -20.56 7.54
N ALA A 146 -4.06 -20.11 6.36
CA ALA A 146 -4.67 -20.46 5.09
C ALA A 146 -4.08 -21.73 4.43
N SER A 147 -2.87 -22.16 4.85
CA SER A 147 -2.26 -23.38 4.29
C SER A 147 -3.04 -24.64 4.65
N ARG A 148 -3.30 -25.49 3.65
CA ARG A 148 -3.92 -26.80 3.87
C ARG A 148 -3.01 -27.72 4.68
N GLY A 149 -3.61 -28.62 5.46
CA GLY A 149 -2.89 -29.64 6.24
C GLY A 149 -2.22 -29.14 7.51
N ARG A 150 -2.45 -27.88 7.92
CA ARG A 150 -1.83 -27.31 9.11
C ARG A 150 -2.55 -27.75 10.41
N SER A 151 -1.79 -28.24 11.38
CA SER A 151 -2.30 -28.63 12.70
C SER A 151 -2.80 -27.41 13.51
N TRP A 152 -3.67 -27.66 14.49
CA TRP A 152 -4.22 -26.62 15.38
C TRP A 152 -3.17 -25.74 16.06
N PRO A 153 -2.06 -26.28 16.63
CA PRO A 153 -1.02 -25.45 17.24
C PRO A 153 -0.40 -24.44 16.28
N LEU A 154 -0.19 -24.83 15.02
CA LEU A 154 0.38 -23.95 14.01
C LEU A 154 -0.61 -22.86 13.57
N ARG A 155 -1.92 -23.15 13.55
CA ARG A 155 -2.96 -22.13 13.32
C ARG A 155 -3.02 -21.12 14.46
N ILE A 156 -2.88 -21.57 15.71
CA ILE A 156 -2.75 -20.68 16.88
C ILE A 156 -1.51 -19.80 16.70
N GLY A 157 -0.37 -20.38 16.30
CA GLY A 157 0.83 -19.62 15.94
C GLY A 157 0.55 -18.54 14.89
N GLY A 158 -0.29 -18.83 13.90
CA GLY A 158 -0.72 -17.85 12.91
C GLY A 158 -1.48 -16.67 13.51
N VAL A 159 -2.43 -16.92 14.41
CA VAL A 159 -3.16 -15.86 15.13
C VAL A 159 -2.21 -15.03 16.00
N VAL A 160 -1.26 -15.68 16.68
CA VAL A 160 -0.23 -15.01 17.48
C VAL A 160 0.61 -14.10 16.58
N CYS A 161 1.07 -14.59 15.42
CA CYS A 161 1.81 -13.77 14.45
C CYS A 161 1.00 -12.55 13.99
N LEU A 162 -0.29 -12.70 13.71
CA LEU A 162 -1.14 -11.57 13.31
C LEU A 162 -1.30 -10.54 14.44
N SER A 163 -1.37 -10.99 15.69
CA SER A 163 -1.64 -10.12 16.83
C SER A 163 -0.38 -9.43 17.34
N LEU A 164 0.78 -10.06 17.20
CA LEU A 164 2.03 -9.64 17.83
C LEU A 164 2.44 -8.18 17.53
N PRO A 165 2.44 -7.70 16.27
CA PRO A 165 2.84 -6.31 15.98
C PRO A 165 1.91 -5.28 16.63
N HIS A 166 0.63 -5.60 16.75
CA HIS A 166 -0.37 -4.74 17.37
C HIS A 166 -0.28 -4.73 18.90
N LEU A 167 0.15 -5.84 19.51
CA LEU A 167 0.44 -5.91 20.94
C LEU A 167 1.74 -5.18 21.31
N ILE A 168 2.75 -5.21 20.43
CA ILE A 168 3.99 -4.42 20.59
C ILE A 168 3.68 -2.91 20.48
N GLY A 169 2.76 -2.55 19.59
CA GLY A 169 2.36 -1.16 19.35
C GLY A 169 3.24 -0.46 18.32
N ALA A 170 2.63 0.48 17.59
CA ALA A 170 3.33 1.29 16.60
C ALA A 170 4.12 2.44 17.24
N PRO A 171 5.23 2.89 16.60
CA PRO A 171 5.94 4.10 17.01
C PRO A 171 5.01 5.31 17.10
N ILE A 172 5.08 6.03 18.22
CA ILE A 172 4.23 7.19 18.50
C ILE A 172 4.96 8.47 18.07
N ALA A 173 4.25 9.35 17.37
CA ALA A 173 4.79 10.65 17.00
C ALA A 173 4.78 11.61 18.19
N THR A 174 5.85 12.38 18.34
CA THR A 174 5.91 13.50 19.29
C THR A 174 5.87 14.80 18.50
N GLY A 175 4.78 15.55 18.57
CA GLY A 175 4.64 16.82 17.86
C GLY A 175 3.20 17.28 17.72
N HIS A 176 3.03 18.49 17.18
CA HIS A 176 1.73 19.07 16.86
C HIS A 176 1.40 18.83 15.40
N ASN A 177 0.12 18.58 15.10
CA ASN A 177 -0.36 18.49 13.74
C ASN A 177 -0.75 19.88 13.22
N ALA A 178 -0.25 20.26 12.05
CA ALA A 178 -0.68 21.46 11.36
C ALA A 178 -2.06 21.28 10.69
N VAL A 179 -2.44 20.02 10.43
CA VAL A 179 -3.62 19.65 9.66
C VAL A 179 -4.84 19.34 10.55
N PRO A 180 -6.06 19.78 10.19
CA PRO A 180 -7.28 19.42 10.91
C PRO A 180 -7.53 17.91 10.96
N THR A 181 -8.04 17.41 12.09
CA THR A 181 -8.32 15.98 12.28
C THR A 181 -9.27 15.39 11.24
N GLN A 182 -10.22 16.18 10.73
CA GLN A 182 -11.13 15.73 9.67
C GLN A 182 -10.37 15.38 8.39
N LEU A 183 -9.47 16.25 7.94
CA LEU A 183 -8.69 16.04 6.72
C LEU A 183 -7.78 14.81 6.85
N ILE A 184 -7.17 14.61 8.03
CA ILE A 184 -6.37 13.41 8.33
C ILE A 184 -7.23 12.14 8.15
N ARG A 185 -8.46 12.12 8.67
CA ARG A 185 -9.36 10.96 8.54
C ARG A 185 -9.77 10.70 7.09
N GLU A 186 -10.10 11.74 6.35
CA GLU A 186 -10.44 11.65 4.92
C GLU A 186 -9.26 11.08 4.12
N PHE A 187 -8.04 11.55 4.39
CA PHE A 187 -6.82 11.04 3.77
C PHE A 187 -6.57 9.56 4.09
N ILE A 188 -6.75 9.15 5.36
CA ILE A 188 -6.60 7.75 5.77
C ILE A 188 -7.57 6.86 4.99
N VAL A 189 -8.86 7.22 4.96
CA VAL A 189 -9.89 6.42 4.28
C VAL A 189 -9.61 6.36 2.77
N ALA A 190 -9.35 7.50 2.13
CA ALA A 190 -9.06 7.56 0.69
C ALA A 190 -7.81 6.74 0.33
N SER A 191 -6.75 6.84 1.12
CA SER A 191 -5.49 6.12 0.89
C SER A 191 -5.65 4.61 1.09
N LEU A 192 -6.34 4.16 2.15
CA LEU A 192 -6.61 2.73 2.33
C LEU A 192 -7.52 2.16 1.24
N ALA A 193 -8.58 2.89 0.88
CA ALA A 193 -9.53 2.47 -0.13
C ALA A 193 -8.85 2.32 -1.50
N THR A 194 -8.06 3.31 -1.92
CA THR A 194 -7.31 3.26 -3.18
C THR A 194 -6.25 2.17 -3.19
N THR A 195 -5.54 1.97 -2.08
CA THR A 195 -4.57 0.87 -1.93
C THR A 195 -5.24 -0.50 -2.02
N GLY A 196 -6.38 -0.69 -1.35
CA GLY A 196 -7.14 -1.94 -1.41
C GLY A 196 -7.71 -2.21 -2.79
N MET A 197 -8.25 -1.18 -3.44
CA MET A 197 -8.71 -1.24 -4.84
C MET A 197 -7.56 -1.65 -5.78
N PHE A 198 -6.38 -1.04 -5.65
CA PHE A 198 -5.22 -1.39 -6.46
C PHE A 198 -4.86 -2.87 -6.36
N TRP A 199 -4.72 -3.39 -5.14
CA TRP A 199 -4.37 -4.79 -4.92
C TRP A 199 -5.44 -5.76 -5.43
N LEU A 200 -6.72 -5.42 -5.23
CA LEU A 200 -7.83 -6.20 -5.76
C LEU A 200 -7.82 -6.23 -7.29
N LEU A 201 -7.63 -5.08 -7.94
CA LEU A 201 -7.54 -4.96 -9.40
C LEU A 201 -6.32 -5.72 -9.94
N LEU A 202 -5.14 -5.50 -9.36
CA LEU A 202 -3.90 -6.17 -9.75
C LEU A 202 -4.06 -7.69 -9.74
N GLY A 203 -4.58 -8.23 -8.63
CA GLY A 203 -4.83 -9.66 -8.47
C GLY A 203 -5.87 -10.17 -9.48
N THR A 204 -7.01 -9.49 -9.61
CA THR A 204 -8.12 -9.91 -10.48
C THR A 204 -7.73 -9.87 -11.96
N ILE A 205 -7.13 -8.77 -12.41
CA ILE A 205 -6.68 -8.58 -13.80
C ILE A 205 -5.61 -9.60 -14.14
N GLY A 206 -4.58 -9.75 -13.30
CA GLY A 206 -3.50 -10.69 -13.60
C GLY A 206 -3.95 -12.15 -13.53
N GLY A 207 -4.85 -12.52 -12.60
CA GLY A 207 -5.47 -13.84 -12.59
C GLY A 207 -6.32 -14.12 -13.83
N PHE A 208 -7.07 -13.12 -14.31
CA PHE A 208 -7.82 -13.24 -15.56
C PHE A 208 -6.88 -13.46 -16.77
N ILE A 209 -5.84 -12.65 -16.92
CA ILE A 209 -4.87 -12.77 -18.02
C ILE A 209 -4.16 -14.13 -17.95
N SER A 210 -3.76 -14.59 -16.76
CA SER A 210 -3.10 -15.89 -16.56
C SER A 210 -3.98 -17.04 -17.05
N SER A 211 -5.25 -17.08 -16.60
CA SER A 211 -6.18 -18.14 -17.00
C SER A 211 -6.47 -18.19 -18.51
N ARG A 212 -6.46 -17.03 -19.18
CA ARG A 212 -6.64 -16.92 -20.63
C ARG A 212 -5.44 -17.42 -21.41
N ASP A 213 -4.22 -17.17 -20.93
CA ASP A 213 -2.99 -17.67 -21.55
C ASP A 213 -2.87 -19.19 -21.40
N GLU A 214 -3.20 -19.74 -20.22
CA GLU A 214 -3.26 -21.19 -20.00
C GLU A 214 -4.24 -21.88 -20.96
N ALA A 215 -5.45 -21.35 -21.11
CA ALA A 215 -6.46 -21.90 -22.01
C ALA A 215 -6.08 -21.87 -23.50
N ARG A 216 -5.15 -21.00 -23.90
CA ARG A 216 -4.64 -20.92 -25.29
C ARG A 216 -3.50 -21.91 -25.57
N ARG A 217 -2.86 -22.43 -24.53
CA ARG A 217 -1.71 -23.35 -24.62
C ARG A 217 -2.11 -24.82 -24.48
N ALA A 218 -3.32 -25.09 -23.97
CA ALA A 218 -3.92 -26.41 -23.88
C ALA A 218 -4.62 -26.79 -25.19
#